data_AF-A0A4Q4D0V4-F1
#
_entry.id   AF-A0A4Q4D0V4-F1
#
_cell.length_a   1.000
_cell.length_b   1.000
_cell.length_c   1.000
_cell.angle_alpha   90.00
_cell.angle_beta   90.00
_cell.angle_gamma   90.00
#
_symmetry.space_group_name_H-M   'P 1'
#
loop_
_entity.id
_entity.type
_entity.pdbx_description
1 polymer ?
#
loop_
_entity_poly.entity_id
_entity_poly.type
_entity_poly.pdbx_seq_one_letter_code
_entity_poly.pdbx_strand_id
1 'polypeptide(L)' 'DSCRLAVDRAGEDRAAGSVAASDAFFPFADGPGILLEAGVKAIVQPGGSVRDEETIEAAKAAGVTMYFTGTRHFFH' A
#
# COMPACT_ATOMS: atom_id res chain seq x y z
N ASP A 1 8.33 6.21 -4.40
CA ASP A 1 8.06 6.56 -5.81
C ASP A 1 6.95 5.79 -6.49
N SER A 2 6.98 4.45 -6.55
CA SER A 2 5.95 3.67 -7.26
C SER A 2 4.52 3.98 -6.81
N CYS A 3 4.29 4.14 -5.50
CA CYS A 3 2.97 4.49 -4.95
C CYS A 3 2.48 5.86 -5.44
N ARG A 4 3.35 6.87 -5.41
CA ARG A 4 3.05 8.21 -5.94
C ARG A 4 2.70 8.14 -7.42
N LEU A 5 3.52 7.47 -8.22
CA LEU A 5 3.27 7.32 -9.66
C LEU A 5 1.93 6.62 -9.94
N ALA A 6 1.56 5.61 -9.14
CA ALA A 6 0.27 4.92 -9.27
C ALA A 6 -0.91 5.85 -8.98
N VAL A 7 -0.83 6.62 -7.89
CA VAL A 7 -1.84 7.62 -7.51
C VAL A 7 -1.94 8.72 -8.56
N ASP A 8 -0.82 9.31 -8.99
CA ASP A 8 -0.78 10.37 -10.00
C ASP A 8 -1.42 9.92 -11.32
N ARG A 9 -1.19 8.67 -11.73
CA ARG A 9 -1.77 8.10 -12.97
C ARG A 9 -3.24 7.74 -12.82
N ALA A 10 -3.68 7.32 -11.64
CA ALA A 10 -5.09 7.08 -11.36
C ALA A 10 -5.87 8.40 -11.35
N GLY A 11 -5.30 9.44 -10.75
CA GLY A 11 -6.01 10.67 -10.41
C GLY A 11 -6.94 10.46 -9.21
N GLU A 12 -7.32 11.57 -8.59
CA GLU A 12 -8.07 11.60 -7.31
C GLU A 12 -9.36 10.75 -7.37
N ASP A 13 -10.18 10.95 -8.40
CA ASP A 13 -11.48 10.26 -8.55
C ASP A 13 -11.38 8.74 -8.65
N ARG A 14 -10.33 8.22 -9.30
CA ARG A 14 -10.17 6.77 -9.51
C ARG A 14 -9.36 6.10 -8.42
N ALA A 15 -8.50 6.84 -7.72
CA ALA A 15 -7.75 6.32 -6.59
C ALA A 15 -8.66 6.14 -5.37
N ALA A 16 -9.54 7.11 -5.12
CA ALA A 16 -10.49 7.05 -4.01
C ALA A 16 -11.44 5.85 -4.16
N GLY A 17 -11.55 5.03 -3.11
CA GLY A 17 -12.39 3.83 -3.13
C GLY A 17 -11.76 2.60 -3.78
N SER A 18 -10.58 2.74 -4.39
CA SER A 18 -9.89 1.63 -5.08
C SER A 18 -9.16 0.68 -4.12
N VAL A 19 -8.52 -0.33 -4.70
CA VAL A 19 -7.63 -1.28 -4.00
C VAL A 19 -6.23 -1.21 -4.61
N ALA A 20 -5.20 -1.36 -3.78
CA ALA A 20 -3.81 -1.36 -4.21
C ALA A 20 -3.13 -2.70 -3.94
N ALA A 21 -2.24 -3.12 -4.84
CA ALA A 21 -1.41 -4.30 -4.70
C ALA A 21 0.07 -3.91 -4.84
N SER A 22 0.89 -4.36 -3.90
CA SER A 22 2.35 -4.24 -3.96
C SER A 22 2.97 -5.61 -4.24
N ASP A 23 3.88 -5.66 -5.21
CA ASP A 23 4.58 -6.89 -5.61
C ASP A 23 5.61 -7.34 -4.56
N ALA A 24 6.14 -6.39 -3.78
CA ALA A 24 7.05 -6.56 -2.65
C ALA A 24 6.53 -5.87 -1.39
N PHE A 25 7.18 -6.16 -0.25
CA PHE A 25 6.81 -5.53 1.02
C PHE A 25 7.14 -4.03 1.03
N PHE A 26 6.43 -3.28 1.88
CA PHE A 26 6.77 -1.88 2.14
C PHE A 26 7.92 -1.80 3.15
N PRO A 27 9.05 -1.17 2.81
CA PRO A 27 10.18 -1.04 3.74
C PRO A 27 9.91 -0.02 4.85
N PHE A 28 9.01 0.94 4.60
CA PHE A 28 8.61 2.01 5.51
C PHE A 28 7.13 2.36 5.27
N ALA A 29 6.52 3.05 6.24
CA ALA A 29 5.11 3.45 6.19
C ALA A 29 4.82 4.62 5.20
N ASP A 30 5.84 5.26 4.64
CA ASP A 30 5.69 6.38 3.69
C ASP A 30 5.08 5.95 2.34
N GLY A 31 5.52 4.83 1.79
CA GLY A 31 4.98 4.21 0.58
C GLY A 31 3.48 3.97 0.65
N PRO A 32 2.98 3.17 1.61
CA PRO A 32 1.55 2.96 1.78
C PRO A 32 0.83 4.24 2.21
N GLY A 33 1.46 5.13 2.98
CA GLY A 33 0.90 6.43 3.37
C GLY A 33 0.34 7.23 2.19
N ILE A 34 1.06 7.24 1.06
CA ILE A 34 0.60 7.88 -0.19
C ILE A 34 -0.71 7.26 -0.71
N LEU A 35 -0.85 5.94 -0.60
CA LEU A 35 -2.07 5.23 -1.02
C LEU A 35 -3.23 5.52 -0.07
N LEU A 36 -2.95 5.62 1.23
CA LEU A 36 -3.93 5.92 2.26
C LEU A 36 -4.50 7.34 2.06
N GLU A 37 -3.64 8.33 1.85
CA GLU A 37 -4.02 9.71 1.55
C GLU A 37 -4.87 9.82 0.28
N ALA A 38 -4.59 8.97 -0.73
CA ALA A 38 -5.37 8.89 -1.96
C ALA A 38 -6.74 8.20 -1.82
N GLY A 39 -7.10 7.74 -0.63
CA GLY A 39 -8.42 7.16 -0.35
C GLY A 39 -8.57 5.69 -0.76
N VAL A 40 -7.48 4.95 -0.94
CA VAL A 40 -7.49 3.49 -1.16
C VAL A 40 -8.16 2.79 0.03
N LYS A 41 -9.02 1.79 -0.22
CA LYS A 41 -9.80 1.09 0.81
C LYS A 41 -9.17 -0.22 1.29
N ALA A 42 -8.33 -0.83 0.45
CA ALA A 42 -7.57 -2.01 0.83
C ALA A 42 -6.21 -2.07 0.14
N ILE A 43 -5.23 -2.61 0.86
CA ILE A 43 -3.86 -2.83 0.37
C ILE A 43 -3.53 -4.32 0.53
N VAL A 44 -2.97 -4.95 -0.51
CA VAL A 44 -2.39 -6.28 -0.42
C VAL A 44 -0.89 -6.22 -0.70
N GLN A 45 -0.09 -6.85 0.16
CA GLN A 45 1.37 -6.90 0.04
C GLN A 45 1.93 -8.21 0.61
N PRO A 46 3.18 -8.61 0.32
CA PRO A 46 3.73 -9.88 0.81
C PRO A 46 3.99 -9.94 2.31
N GLY A 47 4.37 -8.82 2.93
CA GLY A 47 4.94 -8.80 4.28
C GLY A 47 6.37 -9.35 4.32
N GLY A 48 6.92 -9.44 5.54
CA GLY A 48 8.30 -9.86 5.80
C GLY A 48 9.26 -8.69 6.01
N SER A 49 8.77 -7.46 6.14
CA SER A 49 9.58 -6.33 6.57
C SER A 49 9.81 -6.40 8.08
N VAL A 50 11.02 -6.06 8.53
CA VAL A 50 11.27 -5.84 9.97
C VAL A 50 10.42 -4.69 10.55
N ARG A 51 9.79 -3.89 9.68
CA ARG A 51 8.94 -2.74 10.01
C ARG A 51 7.48 -2.92 9.58
N ASP A 52 7.02 -4.16 9.39
CA ASP A 52 5.62 -4.40 9.03
C ASP A 52 4.65 -3.77 10.04
N GLU A 53 4.99 -3.74 11.33
CA GLU A 53 4.15 -3.13 12.37
C GLU A 53 3.88 -1.64 12.10
N GLU A 54 4.89 -0.86 11.68
CA GLU A 54 4.72 0.57 11.34
C GLU A 54 3.71 0.75 10.20
N THR A 55 3.74 -0.17 9.22
CA THR A 55 2.88 -0.15 8.05
C THR A 55 1.45 -0.58 8.39
N ILE A 56 1.30 -1.58 9.28
CA ILE A 56 0.02 -2.06 9.80
C ILE A 56 -0.65 -0.96 10.62
N GLU A 57 0.08 -0.30 11.52
CA GLU A 57 -0.48 0.77 12.35
C GLU A 57 -0.92 1.98 11.50
N ALA A 58 -0.17 2.34 10.45
CA ALA A 58 -0.59 3.36 9.50
C ALA A 58 -1.91 2.99 8.79
N ALA A 59 -2.04 1.75 8.32
CA ALA A 59 -3.26 1.27 7.68
C ALA A 59 -4.46 1.23 8.66
N LYS A 60 -4.24 0.76 9.90
CA LYS A 60 -5.28 0.78 10.96
C LYS A 60 -5.73 2.21 11.27
N ALA A 61 -4.80 3.15 11.43
CA ALA A 61 -5.10 4.55 11.71
C ALA A 61 -5.94 5.20 10.57
N ALA A 62 -5.69 4.80 9.32
CA ALA A 62 -6.45 5.25 8.16
C ALA A 62 -7.76 4.47 7.92
N GLY A 63 -8.05 3.42 8.71
CA GLY A 63 -9.22 2.56 8.51
C GLY A 63 -9.17 1.73 7.21
N VAL A 64 -7.96 1.41 6.74
CA VAL A 64 -7.72 0.66 5.51
C VAL A 64 -7.39 -0.79 5.82
N THR A 65 -8.02 -1.71 5.11
CA THR A 65 -7.77 -3.15 5.31
C THR A 65 -6.45 -3.55 4.65
N MET A 66 -5.56 -4.23 5.39
CA MET A 66 -4.29 -4.72 4.86
C MET A 66 -4.26 -6.25 4.83
N TYR A 67 -3.89 -6.82 3.66
CA TYR A 67 -3.74 -8.25 3.45
C TYR A 67 -2.28 -8.62 3.22
N PHE A 68 -1.87 -9.77 3.78
CA PHE A 68 -0.55 -10.35 3.61
C PHE A 68 -0.60 -11.62 2.77
N THR A 69 0.20 -11.69 1.70
CA THR A 69 0.27 -12.88 0.83
C THR A 69 1.36 -13.86 1.23
N GLY A 70 2.39 -13.40 1.95
CA GLY A 70 3.59 -14.19 2.27
C GLY A 70 4.49 -14.52 1.07
N THR A 71 4.17 -14.03 -0.14
CA THR A 71 4.90 -14.34 -1.38
C THR A 71 5.13 -13.08 -2.20
N ARG A 72 6.39 -12.86 -2.60
CA ARG A 72 6.82 -11.72 -3.44
C ARG A 72 6.79 -12.07 -4.93
N HIS A 73 6.38 -11.12 -5.77
CA HIS A 73 6.24 -11.31 -7.23
C HIS A 73 7.08 -10.32 -8.05
N PHE A 74 8.39 -10.23 -7.79
CA PHE A 74 9.27 -9.38 -8.60
C PHE A 74 9.41 -9.88 -10.05
N PHE A 75 9.50 -8.92 -10.96
CA PHE A 75 9.78 -9.13 -12.37
C PHE A 75 10.68 -7.98 -12.87
N HIS A 76 11.75 -8.30 -13.60
CA HIS A 76 12.78 -7.35 -14.03
C HIS A 76 12.72 -7.13 -15.55
#